data_AF-U1R295-F1
#
_entry.id   AF-U1R295-F1
#
_cell.length_a   1.000
_cell.length_b   1.000
_cell.length_c   1.000
_cell.angle_alpha   90.00
_cell.angle_beta   90.00
_cell.angle_gamma   90.00
#
_symmetry.space_group_name_H-M   'P 1'
#
loop_
_entity.id
_entity.type
_entity.pdbx_description
1 polymer ?
#
loop_
_entity_poly.entity_id
_entity_poly.type
_entity_poly.pdbx_seq_one_letter_code
_entity_poly.pdbx_strand_id
1 'polypeptide(L)'
;MTELTMEQQQSAVSLVAKQMTQAKTQAHEIFGMVKAFDFTQKLLTVSTLKLLANIKETKQYKDLDIYDASGNCQHVSTWDEFCNLLGFSRQKIDTDLLNLSDFGETFLETSQRLGLGYRDLRKLRKLPEDARAEIVDAEFSETADKEELLEKIEELTAKHAQEKQILEGQLKQSHANYEAQSKVLKNKNDRINQLDIELEKKKNHINTLSPDEKGGLLRKETSQLAYNAEAILRGQVWKAFETLDSHTQESGIDHKQFMVGTLAEIELVLNELRTAFNLPRLADGDNRPEWLREDFEGKDYSAEFNAILKGDNQ
;
A
#
# COMPACT_ATOMS: atom_id res chain seq x y z
N MET A 1 2.81 50.63 24.77
CA MET A 1 1.87 50.59 23.64
C MET A 1 1.61 52.04 23.26
N THR A 2 2.32 52.55 22.27
CA THR A 2 2.19 53.94 21.79
C THR A 2 0.87 54.10 21.04
N GLU A 3 -0.10 54.78 21.65
CA GLU A 3 -1.33 55.19 21.00
C GLU A 3 -1.00 56.24 19.93
N LEU A 4 -1.40 55.98 18.68
CA LEU A 4 -1.27 56.95 17.60
C LEU A 4 -2.10 58.21 17.92
N THR A 5 -1.57 59.39 17.66
CA THR A 5 -2.32 60.64 17.83
C THR A 5 -3.51 60.71 16.87
N MET A 6 -4.58 61.40 17.23
CA MET A 6 -5.80 61.56 16.41
C MET A 6 -5.49 62.02 14.97
N GLU A 7 -4.48 62.87 14.78
CA GLU A 7 -4.01 63.31 13.44
C GLU A 7 -3.31 62.19 12.66
N GLN A 8 -2.58 61.30 13.33
CA GLN A 8 -1.98 60.12 12.71
C GLN A 8 -3.04 59.09 12.32
N GLN A 9 -4.11 58.95 13.12
CA GLN A 9 -5.26 58.11 12.76
C GLN A 9 -6.05 58.70 11.59
N GLN A 10 -6.32 60.00 11.58
CA GLN A 10 -7.04 60.66 10.48
C GLN A 10 -6.23 60.69 9.17
N SER A 11 -4.91 60.93 9.25
CA SER A 11 -4.04 60.85 8.08
C SER A 11 -3.95 59.42 7.52
N ALA A 12 -3.84 58.41 8.38
CA ALA A 12 -3.89 57.00 7.96
C ALA A 12 -5.23 56.64 7.28
N VAL A 13 -6.38 57.06 7.85
CA VAL A 13 -7.70 56.81 7.25
C VAL A 13 -7.87 57.55 5.92
N SER A 14 -7.41 58.79 5.81
CA SER A 14 -7.46 59.55 4.54
C SER A 14 -6.55 58.97 3.46
N LEU A 15 -5.41 58.40 3.84
CA LEU A 15 -4.49 57.70 2.93
C LEU A 15 -5.14 56.41 2.40
N VAL A 16 -5.75 55.61 3.29
CA VAL A 16 -6.50 54.39 2.93
C VAL A 16 -7.70 54.72 2.03
N ALA A 17 -8.44 55.79 2.33
CA ALA A 17 -9.56 56.23 1.49
C ALA A 17 -9.09 56.64 0.08
N LYS A 18 -8.02 57.43 -0.03
CA LYS A 18 -7.41 57.79 -1.33
C LYS A 18 -6.95 56.57 -2.11
N GLN A 19 -6.30 55.61 -1.45
CA GLN A 19 -5.88 54.35 -2.07
C GLN A 19 -7.08 53.54 -2.59
N MET A 20 -8.17 53.46 -1.84
CA MET A 20 -9.40 52.77 -2.28
C MET A 20 -10.07 53.48 -3.47
N THR A 21 -10.15 54.82 -3.48
CA THR A 21 -10.74 55.58 -4.60
C THR A 21 -9.89 55.45 -5.87
N GLN A 22 -8.56 55.46 -5.74
CA GLN A 22 -7.64 55.25 -6.85
C GLN A 22 -7.80 53.84 -7.46
N ALA A 23 -7.93 52.81 -6.63
CA ALA A 23 -8.15 51.44 -7.07
C ALA A 23 -9.46 51.25 -7.86
N LYS A 24 -10.55 51.89 -7.43
CA LYS A 24 -11.83 51.87 -8.16
C LYS A 24 -11.78 52.61 -9.50
N THR A 25 -11.08 53.74 -9.53
CA THR A 25 -10.90 54.53 -10.76
C THR A 25 -10.11 53.73 -11.81
N GLN A 26 -9.04 53.06 -11.36
CA GLN A 26 -8.28 52.13 -12.20
C GLN A 26 -9.14 50.99 -12.74
N ALA A 27 -10.04 50.43 -11.93
CA ALA A 27 -10.93 49.36 -12.39
C ALA A 27 -11.89 49.81 -13.51
N HIS A 28 -12.41 51.05 -13.45
CA HIS A 28 -13.24 51.62 -14.52
C HIS A 28 -12.45 51.93 -15.80
N GLU A 29 -11.23 52.47 -15.66
CA GLU A 29 -10.32 52.66 -16.78
C GLU A 29 -10.00 51.33 -17.46
N ILE A 30 -9.67 50.30 -16.66
CA ILE A 30 -9.43 48.96 -17.17
C ILE A 30 -10.69 48.37 -17.80
N PHE A 31 -11.89 48.57 -17.24
CA PHE A 31 -13.13 48.11 -17.86
C PHE A 31 -13.34 48.72 -19.26
N GLY A 32 -13.12 50.04 -19.39
CA GLY A 32 -13.15 50.73 -20.68
C GLY A 32 -12.06 50.22 -21.63
N MET A 33 -10.85 49.98 -21.11
CA MET A 33 -9.76 49.37 -21.86
C MET A 33 -10.11 47.96 -22.28
N VAL A 34 -10.72 47.12 -21.45
CA VAL A 34 -11.12 45.74 -21.80
C VAL A 34 -12.20 45.74 -22.87
N LYS A 35 -13.15 46.68 -22.85
CA LYS A 35 -14.13 46.87 -23.94
C LYS A 35 -13.46 47.30 -25.26
N ALA A 36 -12.53 48.25 -25.19
CA ALA A 36 -11.75 48.68 -26.35
C ALA A 36 -10.82 47.55 -26.84
N PHE A 37 -10.22 46.82 -25.92
CA PHE A 37 -9.40 45.67 -26.21
C PHE A 37 -10.22 44.53 -26.74
N ASP A 38 -11.46 44.24 -26.33
CA ASP A 38 -12.34 43.19 -26.91
C ASP A 38 -12.55 43.41 -28.42
N PHE A 39 -12.76 44.67 -28.82
CA PHE A 39 -12.76 45.05 -30.23
C PHE A 39 -11.41 44.75 -30.91
N THR A 40 -10.32 45.04 -30.20
CA THR A 40 -8.94 44.74 -30.61
C THR A 40 -8.54 43.28 -30.36
N GLN A 41 -9.34 42.45 -29.68
CA GLN A 41 -9.06 41.09 -29.19
C GLN A 41 -9.33 40.07 -30.29
N LYS A 42 -9.96 40.54 -31.38
CA LYS A 42 -9.74 39.97 -32.71
C LYS A 42 -8.26 40.03 -33.15
N LEU A 43 -7.38 40.74 -32.43
CA LEU A 43 -5.97 40.98 -32.77
C LEU A 43 -4.95 40.94 -31.59
N LEU A 44 -5.31 41.13 -30.29
CA LEU A 44 -4.34 41.17 -29.14
C LEU A 44 -4.92 40.67 -27.78
N THR A 45 -4.71 39.40 -27.41
CA THR A 45 -5.48 38.67 -26.37
C THR A 45 -4.82 38.44 -24.99
N VAL A 46 -3.50 38.43 -24.86
CA VAL A 46 -2.83 38.00 -23.60
C VAL A 46 -2.70 39.14 -22.58
N SER A 47 -2.47 40.36 -23.08
CA SER A 47 -2.43 41.57 -22.26
C SER A 47 -3.73 41.82 -21.49
N THR A 48 -4.88 41.55 -22.12
CA THR A 48 -6.20 41.71 -21.47
C THR A 48 -6.39 40.72 -20.33
N LEU A 49 -5.92 39.48 -20.49
CA LEU A 49 -5.99 38.46 -19.44
C LEU A 49 -5.18 38.85 -18.20
N LYS A 50 -4.02 39.48 -18.37
CA LYS A 50 -3.23 40.00 -17.24
C LYS A 50 -3.94 41.10 -16.46
N LEU A 51 -4.64 42.00 -17.16
CA LEU A 51 -5.47 43.03 -16.51
C LEU A 51 -6.63 42.39 -15.72
N LEU A 52 -7.30 41.41 -16.31
CA LEU A 52 -8.39 40.67 -15.65
C LEU A 52 -7.88 39.87 -14.44
N ALA A 53 -6.69 39.27 -14.52
CA ALA A 53 -6.04 38.57 -13.40
C ALA A 53 -5.83 39.54 -12.23
N ASN A 54 -5.26 40.71 -12.49
CA ASN A 54 -5.01 41.73 -11.47
C ASN A 54 -6.31 42.21 -10.80
N ILE A 55 -7.35 42.53 -11.58
CA ILE A 55 -8.66 42.95 -11.03
C ILE A 55 -9.27 41.85 -10.15
N LYS A 56 -9.16 40.59 -10.58
CA LYS A 56 -9.70 39.45 -9.85
C LYS A 56 -8.98 39.25 -8.52
N GLU A 57 -7.65 39.33 -8.51
CA GLU A 57 -6.80 39.20 -7.32
C GLU A 57 -7.03 40.34 -6.32
N THR A 58 -7.05 41.59 -6.81
CA THR A 58 -7.25 42.79 -5.98
C THR A 58 -8.70 43.00 -5.54
N LYS A 59 -9.64 42.24 -6.11
CA LYS A 59 -11.10 42.38 -5.91
C LYS A 59 -11.62 43.78 -6.23
N GLN A 60 -10.92 44.51 -7.09
CA GLN A 60 -11.29 45.85 -7.55
C GLN A 60 -12.62 45.88 -8.32
N TYR A 61 -13.11 44.72 -8.77
CA TYR A 61 -14.41 44.59 -9.42
C TYR A 61 -15.61 44.85 -8.47
N LYS A 62 -15.41 44.80 -7.14
CA LYS A 62 -16.49 45.00 -6.18
C LYS A 62 -16.83 46.47 -6.00
N ASP A 63 -18.12 46.74 -5.83
CA ASP A 63 -18.67 48.06 -5.59
C ASP A 63 -18.37 49.04 -6.75
N LEU A 64 -18.36 48.51 -7.98
CA LEU A 64 -18.29 49.30 -9.21
C LEU A 64 -19.68 49.54 -9.76
N ASP A 65 -19.96 50.79 -10.09
CA ASP A 65 -21.20 51.19 -10.74
C ASP A 65 -20.92 51.37 -12.23
N ILE A 66 -21.34 50.40 -13.03
CA ILE A 66 -21.06 50.35 -14.47
C ILE A 66 -22.33 50.73 -15.21
N TYR A 67 -22.21 51.73 -16.09
CA TYR A 67 -23.30 52.17 -16.94
C TYR A 67 -23.29 51.37 -18.25
N ASP A 68 -24.42 50.74 -18.59
CA ASP A 68 -24.58 50.11 -19.88
C ASP A 68 -24.76 51.14 -21.02
N ALA A 69 -24.74 50.69 -22.27
CA ALA A 69 -24.96 51.55 -23.43
C ALA A 69 -26.38 52.15 -23.49
N SER A 70 -27.30 51.69 -22.64
CA SER A 70 -28.68 52.16 -22.52
C SER A 70 -28.87 53.17 -21.37
N GLY A 71 -27.80 53.50 -20.63
CA GLY A 71 -27.81 54.42 -19.50
C GLY A 71 -28.25 53.83 -18.17
N ASN A 72 -28.43 52.51 -18.07
CA ASN A 72 -28.76 51.86 -16.80
C ASN A 72 -27.49 51.63 -15.97
N CYS A 73 -27.55 52.01 -14.70
CA CYS A 73 -26.49 51.75 -13.73
C CYS A 73 -26.62 50.33 -13.17
N GLN A 74 -25.63 49.48 -13.44
CA GLN A 74 -25.52 48.15 -12.85
C GLN A 74 -24.42 48.15 -11.80
N HIS A 75 -24.81 47.83 -10.56
CA HIS A 75 -23.88 47.68 -9.45
C HIS A 75 -23.24 46.29 -9.48
N VAL A 76 -21.91 46.23 -9.47
CA VAL A 76 -21.15 44.99 -9.52
C VAL A 76 -20.72 44.58 -8.12
N SER A 77 -21.26 43.48 -7.65
CA SER A 77 -20.96 42.88 -6.34
C SER A 77 -20.18 41.57 -6.48
N THR A 78 -20.36 40.86 -7.59
CA THR A 78 -19.74 39.55 -7.85
C THR A 78 -18.83 39.54 -9.07
N TRP A 79 -17.88 38.60 -9.09
CA TRP A 79 -17.01 38.38 -10.26
C TRP A 79 -17.82 37.95 -11.49
N ASP A 80 -18.92 37.23 -11.29
CA ASP A 80 -19.78 36.77 -12.38
C ASP A 80 -20.48 37.95 -13.08
N GLU A 81 -21.06 38.88 -12.30
CA GLU A 81 -21.63 40.14 -12.79
C GLU A 81 -20.61 40.95 -13.59
N PHE A 82 -19.38 41.07 -13.07
CA PHE A 82 -18.29 41.78 -13.75
C PHE A 82 -17.96 41.14 -15.11
N CYS A 83 -17.81 39.81 -15.17
CA CYS A 83 -17.56 39.09 -16.41
C CYS A 83 -18.71 39.28 -17.42
N ASN A 84 -19.95 39.16 -16.97
CA ASN A 84 -21.13 39.29 -17.83
C ASN A 84 -21.24 40.71 -18.43
N LEU A 85 -20.90 41.76 -17.66
CA LEU A 85 -20.87 43.14 -18.15
C LEU A 85 -19.77 43.39 -19.19
N LEU A 86 -18.64 42.69 -19.07
CA LEU A 86 -17.59 42.67 -20.09
C LEU A 86 -18.02 41.92 -21.36
N GLY A 87 -19.09 41.13 -21.32
CA GLY A 87 -19.60 40.36 -22.45
C GLY A 87 -19.09 38.92 -22.50
N PHE A 88 -18.46 38.42 -21.43
CA PHE A 88 -17.93 37.07 -21.36
C PHE A 88 -18.60 36.28 -20.24
N SER A 89 -18.73 34.97 -20.43
CA SER A 89 -19.09 34.11 -19.31
C SER A 89 -17.92 34.05 -18.32
N ARG A 90 -18.22 34.03 -17.03
CA ARG A 90 -17.23 33.79 -15.98
C ARG A 90 -16.38 32.56 -16.26
N GLN A 91 -17.01 31.46 -16.71
CA GLN A 91 -16.31 30.20 -17.01
C GLN A 91 -15.23 30.38 -18.09
N LYS A 92 -15.49 31.21 -19.11
CA LYS A 92 -14.51 31.48 -20.17
C LYS A 92 -13.32 32.23 -19.61
N ILE A 93 -13.55 33.34 -18.90
CA ILE A 93 -12.47 34.14 -18.29
C ILE A 93 -11.67 33.29 -17.29
N ASP A 94 -12.35 32.54 -16.43
CA ASP A 94 -11.68 31.66 -15.46
C ASP A 94 -10.83 30.58 -16.16
N THR A 95 -11.27 30.05 -17.30
CA THR A 95 -10.48 29.10 -18.11
C THR A 95 -9.26 29.77 -18.75
N ASP A 96 -9.41 31.00 -19.23
CA ASP A 96 -8.33 31.74 -19.88
C ASP A 96 -7.27 32.19 -18.87
N LEU A 97 -7.69 32.62 -17.68
CA LEU A 97 -6.80 32.91 -16.56
C LEU A 97 -6.04 31.66 -16.12
N LEU A 98 -6.71 30.51 -16.10
CA LEU A 98 -6.07 29.23 -15.80
C LEU A 98 -5.05 28.84 -16.88
N ASN A 99 -5.35 29.06 -18.17
CA ASN A 99 -4.37 28.84 -19.23
C ASN A 99 -3.15 29.77 -19.07
N LEU A 100 -3.38 31.03 -18.71
CA LEU A 100 -2.31 32.00 -18.48
C LEU A 100 -1.41 31.56 -17.31
N SER A 101 -2.00 31.07 -16.21
CA SER A 101 -1.22 30.59 -15.07
C SER A 101 -0.46 29.29 -15.36
N ASP A 102 -1.09 28.36 -16.09
CA ASP A 102 -0.54 27.01 -16.32
C ASP A 102 0.57 26.99 -17.38
N PHE A 103 0.52 27.88 -18.37
CA PHE A 103 1.43 27.87 -19.51
C PHE A 103 2.29 29.14 -19.64
N GLY A 104 1.93 30.23 -18.97
CA GLY A 104 2.64 31.50 -19.09
C GLY A 104 2.29 32.31 -20.36
N GLU A 105 2.78 33.54 -20.39
CA GLU A 105 2.45 34.56 -21.41
C GLU A 105 3.03 34.22 -22.79
N THR A 106 4.32 33.90 -22.85
CA THR A 106 5.07 33.65 -24.09
C THR A 106 4.53 32.47 -24.88
N PHE A 107 4.25 31.36 -24.18
CA PHE A 107 3.66 30.17 -24.81
C PHE A 107 2.24 30.45 -25.27
N LEU A 108 1.43 31.16 -24.47
CA LEU A 108 0.03 31.39 -24.82
C LEU A 108 -0.09 32.29 -26.07
N GLU A 109 0.77 33.31 -26.22
CA GLU A 109 0.87 34.10 -27.45
C GLU A 109 1.31 33.25 -28.66
N THR A 110 2.33 32.42 -28.47
CA THR A 110 2.82 31.51 -29.52
C THR A 110 1.73 30.51 -29.92
N SER A 111 0.99 29.98 -28.95
CA SER A 111 -0.10 29.02 -29.18
C SER A 111 -1.25 29.65 -29.95
N GLN A 112 -1.57 30.92 -29.68
CA GLN A 112 -2.59 31.67 -30.42
C GLN A 112 -2.14 31.97 -31.85
N ARG A 113 -0.87 32.36 -32.04
CA ARG A 113 -0.26 32.58 -33.37
C ARG A 113 -0.29 31.32 -34.22
N LEU A 114 0.01 30.17 -33.62
CA LEU A 114 -0.02 28.86 -34.28
C LEU A 114 -1.45 28.29 -34.41
N GLY A 115 -2.45 28.94 -33.84
CA GLY A 115 -3.85 28.53 -33.93
C GLY A 115 -4.18 27.25 -33.15
N LEU A 116 -3.52 27.02 -32.00
CA LEU A 116 -3.90 25.98 -31.06
C LEU A 116 -5.25 26.32 -30.42
N GLY A 117 -6.16 25.35 -30.40
CA GLY A 117 -7.48 25.54 -29.83
C GLY A 117 -7.54 25.23 -28.33
N TYR A 118 -8.66 25.55 -27.69
CA TYR A 118 -8.94 25.14 -26.31
C TYR A 118 -8.89 23.62 -26.10
N ARG A 119 -9.13 22.82 -27.15
CA ARG A 119 -9.03 21.36 -27.06
C ARG A 119 -7.59 20.93 -26.79
N ASP A 120 -6.63 21.58 -27.42
CA ASP A 120 -5.21 21.23 -27.34
C ASP A 120 -4.62 21.71 -26.03
N LEU A 121 -4.96 22.94 -25.62
CA LEU A 121 -4.62 23.47 -24.29
C LEU A 121 -5.18 22.58 -23.16
N ARG A 122 -6.38 22.02 -23.32
CA ARG A 122 -6.94 21.04 -22.36
C ARG A 122 -6.16 19.73 -22.32
N LYS A 123 -5.62 19.26 -23.45
CA LYS A 123 -4.75 18.06 -23.48
C LYS A 123 -3.45 18.34 -22.75
N LEU A 124 -2.82 19.47 -23.04
CA LEU A 124 -1.62 19.97 -22.38
C LEU A 124 -1.77 20.07 -20.85
N ARG A 125 -2.91 20.57 -20.37
CA ARG A 125 -3.17 20.66 -18.93
C ARG A 125 -3.29 19.30 -18.22
N LYS A 126 -3.65 18.24 -18.95
CA LYS A 126 -3.75 16.89 -18.38
C LYS A 126 -2.40 16.20 -18.26
N LEU A 127 -1.36 16.75 -18.90
CA LEU A 127 -0.01 16.21 -18.81
C LEU A 127 0.59 16.48 -17.42
N PRO A 128 1.49 15.62 -16.93
CA PRO A 128 2.31 15.92 -15.76
C PRO A 128 3.14 17.18 -16.00
N GLU A 129 3.56 17.81 -14.91
CA GLU A 129 4.26 19.10 -14.92
C GLU A 129 5.52 19.08 -15.80
N ASP A 130 6.34 18.03 -15.68
CA ASP A 130 7.58 17.88 -16.45
C ASP A 130 7.33 17.84 -17.97
N ALA A 131 6.36 17.03 -18.42
CA ALA A 131 6.02 16.90 -19.84
C ALA A 131 5.33 18.15 -20.40
N ARG A 132 4.58 18.87 -19.55
CA ARG A 132 4.00 20.16 -19.91
C ARG A 132 5.08 21.22 -20.07
N ALA A 133 6.06 21.26 -19.17
CA ALA A 133 7.19 22.20 -19.25
C ALA A 133 8.02 21.97 -20.52
N GLU A 134 8.30 20.72 -20.89
CA GLU A 134 9.01 20.39 -22.14
C GLU A 134 8.34 21.02 -23.38
N ILE A 135 7.00 21.02 -23.43
CA ILE A 135 6.24 21.61 -24.55
C ILE A 135 6.17 23.13 -24.43
N VAL A 136 6.05 23.68 -23.22
CA VAL A 136 5.92 25.13 -22.98
C VAL A 136 7.23 25.86 -23.25
N ASP A 137 8.35 25.27 -22.84
CA ASP A 137 9.70 25.84 -22.98
C ASP A 137 10.31 25.58 -24.36
N ALA A 138 9.71 24.72 -25.18
CA ALA A 138 10.13 24.51 -26.55
C ALA A 138 9.95 25.81 -27.36
N GLU A 139 11.06 26.40 -27.81
CA GLU A 139 11.02 27.54 -28.72
C GLU A 139 10.57 27.08 -30.12
N PHE A 140 9.26 27.19 -30.38
CA PHE A 140 8.72 26.98 -31.71
C PHE A 140 9.15 28.15 -32.61
N SER A 141 10.10 27.87 -33.51
CA SER A 141 10.57 28.84 -34.51
C SER A 141 9.45 29.23 -35.48
N GLU A 142 9.65 30.31 -36.25
CA GLU A 142 8.66 30.79 -37.25
C GLU A 142 8.28 29.73 -38.31
N THR A 143 9.04 28.64 -38.42
CA THR A 143 8.84 27.52 -39.35
C THR A 143 8.44 26.22 -38.67
N ALA A 144 8.29 26.18 -37.34
CA ALA A 144 7.83 24.99 -36.64
C ALA A 144 6.30 24.86 -36.79
N ASP A 145 5.90 23.86 -37.57
CA ASP A 145 4.53 23.63 -37.98
C ASP A 145 3.66 23.27 -36.77
N LYS A 146 2.50 23.92 -36.68
CA LYS A 146 1.40 23.57 -35.77
C LYS A 146 1.20 22.05 -35.63
N GLU A 147 1.42 21.33 -36.72
CA GLU A 147 1.31 19.87 -36.80
C GLU A 147 2.32 19.14 -35.92
N GLU A 148 3.58 19.58 -35.85
CA GLU A 148 4.63 18.98 -35.01
C GLU A 148 4.31 19.13 -33.52
N LEU A 149 3.83 20.30 -33.12
CA LEU A 149 3.42 20.58 -31.73
C LEU A 149 2.20 19.73 -31.35
N LEU A 150 1.23 19.61 -32.25
CA LEU A 150 0.05 18.76 -32.04
C LEU A 150 0.45 17.28 -31.93
N GLU A 151 1.34 16.80 -32.79
CA GLU A 151 1.84 15.43 -32.76
C GLU A 151 2.54 15.13 -31.42
N LYS A 152 3.42 16.03 -30.96
CA LYS A 152 4.12 15.89 -29.67
C LYS A 152 3.14 15.87 -28.49
N ILE A 153 2.11 16.73 -28.49
CA ILE A 153 1.05 16.70 -27.47
C ILE A 153 0.32 15.35 -27.49
N GLU A 154 -0.03 14.85 -28.68
CA GLU A 154 -0.75 13.59 -28.83
C GLU A 154 0.10 12.38 -28.40
N GLU A 155 1.37 12.37 -28.76
CA GLU A 155 2.33 11.34 -28.35
C GLU A 155 2.50 11.32 -26.82
N LEU A 156 2.76 12.47 -26.19
CA LEU A 156 2.95 12.55 -24.74
C LEU A 156 1.66 12.22 -23.98
N THR A 157 0.50 12.69 -24.45
CA THR A 157 -0.77 12.33 -23.81
C THR A 157 -1.08 10.85 -23.91
N ALA A 158 -0.77 10.20 -25.04
CA ALA A 158 -0.93 8.77 -25.20
C ALA A 158 0.02 7.98 -24.30
N LYS A 159 1.31 8.35 -24.24
CA LYS A 159 2.31 7.72 -23.36
C LYS A 159 1.89 7.80 -21.90
N HIS A 160 1.51 8.98 -21.42
CA HIS A 160 1.11 9.12 -20.02
C HIS A 160 -0.22 8.44 -19.69
N ALA A 161 -1.16 8.35 -20.64
CA ALA A 161 -2.38 7.56 -20.44
C ALA A 161 -2.05 6.07 -20.24
N GLN A 162 -1.10 5.54 -21.02
CA GLN A 162 -0.62 4.16 -20.87
C GLN A 162 0.13 3.95 -19.56
N GLU A 163 1.08 4.83 -19.22
CA GLU A 163 1.84 4.76 -17.96
C GLU A 163 0.90 4.81 -16.76
N LYS A 164 -0.08 5.71 -16.76
CA LYS A 164 -1.08 5.80 -15.70
C LYS A 164 -1.86 4.50 -15.54
N GLN A 165 -2.30 3.90 -16.64
CA GLN A 165 -3.01 2.61 -16.60
C GLN A 165 -2.13 1.48 -16.05
N ILE A 166 -0.85 1.46 -16.44
CA ILE A 166 0.13 0.48 -15.93
C ILE A 166 0.34 0.66 -14.43
N LEU A 167 0.56 1.90 -13.97
CA LEU A 167 0.77 2.23 -12.56
C LEU A 167 -0.47 1.91 -11.72
N GLU A 168 -1.67 2.22 -12.20
CA GLU A 168 -2.92 1.84 -11.53
C GLU A 168 -3.08 0.31 -11.44
N GLY A 169 -2.67 -0.42 -12.47
CA GLY A 169 -2.62 -1.88 -12.47
C GLY A 169 -1.64 -2.43 -11.42
N GLN A 170 -0.42 -1.91 -11.40
CA GLN A 170 0.62 -2.29 -10.43
C GLN A 170 0.20 -1.96 -8.99
N LEU A 171 -0.44 -0.82 -8.77
CA LEU A 171 -0.94 -0.41 -7.46
C LEU A 171 -2.02 -1.36 -6.96
N LYS A 172 -2.98 -1.73 -7.81
CA LYS A 172 -4.02 -2.71 -7.48
C LYS A 172 -3.42 -4.08 -7.14
N GLN A 173 -2.46 -4.54 -7.94
CA GLN A 173 -1.77 -5.81 -7.69
C GLN A 173 -0.97 -5.78 -6.38
N SER A 174 -0.23 -4.70 -6.13
CA SER A 174 0.53 -4.50 -4.89
C SER A 174 -0.38 -4.48 -3.67
N HIS A 175 -1.51 -3.78 -3.74
CA HIS A 175 -2.50 -3.74 -2.67
C HIS A 175 -3.11 -5.12 -2.39
N ALA A 176 -3.49 -5.87 -3.45
CA ALA A 176 -4.00 -7.22 -3.30
C ALA A 176 -2.98 -8.17 -2.66
N ASN A 177 -1.70 -8.06 -3.07
CA ASN A 177 -0.61 -8.84 -2.47
C ASN A 177 -0.40 -8.48 -0.99
N TYR A 178 -0.43 -7.19 -0.65
CA TYR A 178 -0.30 -6.73 0.73
C TYR A 178 -1.45 -7.24 1.61
N GLU A 179 -2.70 -7.16 1.12
CA GLU A 179 -3.86 -7.67 1.84
C GLU A 179 -3.78 -9.19 2.06
N ALA A 180 -3.35 -9.94 1.04
CA ALA A 180 -3.12 -11.38 1.17
C ALA A 180 -2.03 -11.70 2.21
N GLN A 181 -0.91 -10.97 2.18
CA GLN A 181 0.17 -11.14 3.17
C GLN A 181 -0.30 -10.80 4.59
N SER A 182 -1.06 -9.72 4.76
CA SER A 182 -1.61 -9.32 6.05
C SER A 182 -2.55 -10.39 6.64
N LYS A 183 -3.41 -10.98 5.82
CA LYS A 183 -4.28 -12.11 6.24
C LYS A 183 -3.46 -13.33 6.69
N VAL A 184 -2.43 -13.69 5.93
CA VAL A 184 -1.54 -14.82 6.28
C VAL A 184 -0.78 -14.53 7.58
N LEU A 185 -0.26 -13.32 7.76
CA LEU A 185 0.44 -12.92 8.98
C LEU A 185 -0.48 -12.99 10.19
N LYS A 186 -1.70 -12.49 10.09
CA LYS A 186 -2.69 -12.57 11.16
C LYS A 186 -2.99 -14.03 11.55
N ASN A 187 -3.28 -14.87 10.57
CA ASN A 187 -3.54 -16.30 10.81
C ASN A 187 -2.35 -17.02 11.47
N LYS A 188 -1.11 -16.68 11.06
CA LYS A 188 0.10 -17.21 11.68
C LYS A 188 0.23 -16.75 13.13
N ASN A 189 0.02 -15.46 13.39
CA ASN A 189 0.13 -14.90 14.73
C ASN A 189 -0.91 -15.52 15.69
N ASP A 190 -2.15 -15.69 15.23
CA ASP A 190 -3.21 -16.32 16.01
C ASP A 190 -2.84 -17.78 16.35
N ARG A 191 -2.26 -18.51 15.40
CA ARG A 191 -1.80 -19.89 15.62
C ARG A 191 -0.60 -19.97 16.56
N ILE A 192 0.34 -19.03 16.47
CA ILE A 192 1.48 -18.93 17.41
C ILE A 192 0.95 -18.70 18.82
N ASN A 193 0.07 -17.72 19.02
CA ASN A 193 -0.53 -17.44 20.32
C ASN A 193 -1.27 -18.66 20.90
N GLN A 194 -2.02 -19.40 20.07
CA GLN A 194 -2.68 -20.64 20.51
C GLN A 194 -1.68 -21.70 20.97
N LEU A 195 -0.61 -21.91 20.20
CA LEU A 195 0.43 -22.87 20.54
C LEU A 195 1.19 -22.47 21.81
N ASP A 196 1.47 -21.19 22.02
CA ASP A 196 2.11 -20.69 23.23
C ASP A 196 1.24 -20.92 24.47
N ILE A 197 -0.07 -20.65 24.38
CA ILE A 197 -1.03 -20.95 25.45
C ILE A 197 -1.07 -22.45 25.74
N GLU A 198 -1.07 -23.31 24.72
CA GLU A 198 -1.04 -24.76 24.90
C GLU A 198 0.27 -25.25 25.53
N LEU A 199 1.41 -24.67 25.14
CA LEU A 199 2.71 -24.99 25.72
C LEU A 199 2.78 -24.58 27.19
N GLU A 200 2.29 -23.40 27.55
CA GLU A 200 2.21 -22.97 28.96
C GLU A 200 1.29 -23.89 29.78
N LYS A 201 0.13 -24.27 29.24
CA LYS A 201 -0.78 -25.23 29.89
C LYS A 201 -0.10 -26.58 30.11
N LYS A 202 0.60 -27.11 29.10
CA LYS A 202 1.34 -28.38 29.22
C LYS A 202 2.47 -28.28 30.24
N LYS A 203 3.25 -27.19 30.25
CA LYS A 203 4.30 -26.96 31.24
C LYS A 203 3.75 -26.90 32.67
N ASN A 204 2.64 -26.18 32.87
CA ASN A 204 1.99 -26.09 34.19
C ASN A 204 1.42 -27.44 34.64
N HIS A 205 0.86 -28.22 33.72
CA HIS A 205 0.42 -29.58 34.00
C HIS A 205 1.59 -30.49 34.39
N ILE A 206 2.70 -30.45 33.66
CA ILE A 206 3.91 -31.22 33.99
C ILE A 206 4.46 -30.86 35.37
N ASN A 207 4.46 -29.58 35.76
CA ASN A 207 4.97 -29.15 37.06
C ASN A 207 4.10 -29.59 38.25
N THR A 208 2.80 -29.77 38.03
CA THR A 208 1.82 -30.09 39.10
C THR A 208 1.63 -31.59 39.35
N LEU A 209 2.17 -32.45 38.49
CA LEU A 209 2.00 -33.91 38.58
C LEU A 209 2.97 -34.59 39.57
N SER A 210 2.48 -35.65 40.20
CA SER A 210 3.24 -36.57 41.06
C SER A 210 4.36 -37.28 40.26
N PRO A 211 5.46 -37.74 40.89
CA PRO A 211 6.53 -38.47 40.20
C PRO A 211 6.05 -39.67 39.37
N ASP A 212 5.02 -40.38 39.83
CA ASP A 212 4.48 -41.55 39.11
C ASP A 212 3.68 -41.14 37.86
N GLU A 213 2.89 -40.08 37.95
CA GLU A 213 2.15 -39.53 36.81
C GLU A 213 3.07 -38.91 35.75
N LYS A 214 4.17 -38.28 36.18
CA LYS A 214 5.26 -37.83 35.28
C LYS A 214 5.88 -39.01 34.54
N GLY A 215 6.14 -40.12 35.23
CA GLY A 215 6.62 -41.35 34.62
C GLY A 215 5.65 -41.91 33.57
N GLY A 216 4.35 -41.92 33.88
CA GLY A 216 3.29 -42.32 32.94
C GLY A 216 3.24 -41.48 31.66
N LEU A 217 3.36 -40.15 31.79
CA LEU A 217 3.41 -39.24 30.63
C LEU A 217 4.68 -39.43 29.80
N LEU A 218 5.85 -39.53 30.43
CA LEU A 218 7.12 -39.74 29.73
C LEU A 218 7.13 -41.06 28.94
N ARG A 219 6.53 -42.13 29.50
CA ARG A 219 6.33 -43.40 28.79
C ARG A 219 5.41 -43.20 27.58
N LYS A 220 4.29 -42.49 27.76
CA LYS A 220 3.35 -42.21 26.66
C LYS A 220 4.01 -41.43 25.52
N GLU A 221 4.79 -40.39 25.84
CA GLU A 221 5.52 -39.60 24.85
C GLU A 221 6.58 -40.44 24.13
N THR A 222 7.33 -41.26 24.88
CA THR A 222 8.35 -42.16 24.33
C THR A 222 7.72 -43.22 23.41
N SER A 223 6.58 -43.80 23.80
CA SER A 223 5.82 -44.74 22.95
C SER A 223 5.33 -44.08 21.66
N GLN A 224 4.90 -42.82 21.70
CA GLN A 224 4.47 -42.10 20.50
C GLN A 224 5.64 -41.86 19.53
N LEU A 225 6.82 -41.49 20.05
CA LEU A 225 8.03 -41.32 19.24
C LEU A 225 8.45 -42.64 18.59
N ALA A 226 8.44 -43.74 19.36
CA ALA A 226 8.75 -45.08 18.85
C ALA A 226 7.78 -45.51 17.73
N TYR A 227 6.47 -45.29 17.91
CA TYR A 227 5.46 -45.59 16.89
C TYR A 227 5.68 -44.80 15.60
N ASN A 228 6.00 -43.49 15.71
CA ASN A 228 6.27 -42.66 14.55
C ASN A 228 7.52 -43.13 13.79
N ALA A 229 8.59 -43.50 14.51
CA ALA A 229 9.79 -44.06 13.91
C ALA A 229 9.51 -45.39 13.18
N GLU A 230 8.75 -46.29 13.81
CA GLU A 230 8.32 -47.55 13.19
C GLU A 230 7.48 -47.30 11.92
N ALA A 231 6.56 -46.34 11.95
CA ALA A 231 5.75 -45.99 10.79
C ALA A 231 6.59 -45.49 9.60
N ILE A 232 7.65 -44.71 9.85
CA ILE A 232 8.59 -44.26 8.82
C ILE A 232 9.34 -45.47 8.23
N LEU A 233 9.86 -46.36 9.09
CA LEU A 233 10.60 -47.54 8.66
C LEU A 233 9.72 -48.50 7.83
N ARG A 234 8.52 -48.83 8.32
CA ARG A 234 7.60 -49.76 7.64
C ARG A 234 6.90 -49.15 6.43
N GLY A 235 6.73 -47.83 6.39
CA GLY A 235 6.05 -47.13 5.31
C GLY A 235 7.01 -46.58 4.26
N GLN A 236 7.79 -45.58 4.64
CA GLN A 236 8.62 -44.81 3.71
C GLN A 236 9.88 -45.58 3.28
N VAL A 237 10.61 -46.15 4.25
CA VAL A 237 11.85 -46.90 3.94
C VAL A 237 11.53 -48.17 3.16
N TRP A 238 10.49 -48.91 3.57
CA TRP A 238 10.02 -50.08 2.81
C TRP A 238 9.69 -49.75 1.36
N LYS A 239 8.90 -48.69 1.10
CA LYS A 239 8.54 -48.27 -0.26
C LYS A 239 9.76 -47.80 -1.07
N ALA A 240 10.72 -47.13 -0.43
CA ALA A 240 11.97 -46.73 -1.09
C ALA A 240 12.77 -47.97 -1.52
N PHE A 241 12.82 -49.01 -0.69
CA PHE A 241 13.47 -50.28 -1.00
C PHE A 241 12.76 -51.04 -2.13
N GLU A 242 11.42 -51.06 -2.16
CA GLU A 242 10.66 -51.63 -3.29
C GLU A 242 10.95 -50.91 -4.61
N THR A 243 11.15 -49.59 -4.56
CA THR A 243 11.51 -48.78 -5.73
C THR A 243 12.92 -49.10 -6.22
N LEU A 244 13.88 -49.26 -5.30
CA LEU A 244 15.26 -49.67 -5.62
C LEU A 244 15.31 -51.10 -6.17
N ASP A 245 14.50 -52.01 -5.65
CA ASP A 245 14.40 -53.38 -6.17
C ASP A 245 13.81 -53.39 -7.59
N SER A 246 12.75 -52.62 -7.83
CA SER A 246 12.16 -52.46 -9.16
C SER A 246 13.18 -51.90 -10.16
N HIS A 247 13.93 -50.86 -9.78
CA HIS A 247 15.00 -50.31 -10.61
C HIS A 247 16.13 -51.32 -10.85
N THR A 248 16.46 -52.16 -9.86
CA THR A 248 17.45 -53.24 -10.02
C THR A 248 17.01 -54.23 -11.09
N GLN A 249 15.73 -54.59 -11.10
CA GLN A 249 15.14 -55.50 -12.10
C GLN A 249 15.10 -54.87 -13.51
N GLU A 250 14.86 -53.57 -13.63
CA GLU A 250 14.76 -52.87 -14.92
C GLU A 250 16.12 -52.52 -15.54
N SER A 251 17.08 -52.08 -14.72
CA SER A 251 18.38 -51.56 -15.17
C SER A 251 19.53 -52.56 -15.07
N GLY A 252 19.35 -53.64 -14.31
CA GLY A 252 20.40 -54.62 -13.99
C GLY A 252 21.45 -54.13 -12.98
N ILE A 253 21.30 -52.91 -12.42
CA ILE A 253 22.20 -52.35 -11.40
C ILE A 253 21.78 -52.85 -10.02
N ASP A 254 22.66 -53.58 -9.33
CA ASP A 254 22.38 -54.13 -8.00
C ASP A 254 22.50 -53.08 -6.88
N HIS A 255 21.38 -52.79 -6.22
CA HIS A 255 21.30 -51.86 -5.08
C HIS A 255 21.34 -52.54 -3.71
N LYS A 256 21.46 -53.87 -3.64
CA LYS A 256 21.38 -54.63 -2.36
C LYS A 256 22.42 -54.19 -1.33
N GLN A 257 23.66 -53.91 -1.76
CA GLN A 257 24.71 -53.47 -0.84
C GLN A 257 24.36 -52.14 -0.17
N PHE A 258 23.73 -51.22 -0.89
CA PHE A 258 23.27 -49.94 -0.35
C PHE A 258 22.09 -50.12 0.62
N MET A 259 21.13 -50.99 0.28
CA MET A 259 20.01 -51.32 1.16
C MET A 259 20.48 -51.96 2.47
N VAL A 260 21.49 -52.85 2.41
CA VAL A 260 22.10 -53.44 3.62
C VAL A 260 22.82 -52.37 4.45
N GLY A 261 23.56 -51.46 3.80
CA GLY A 261 24.25 -50.36 4.50
C GLY A 261 23.30 -49.44 5.27
N THR A 262 22.17 -49.06 4.66
CA THR A 262 21.15 -48.22 5.31
C THR A 262 20.46 -48.94 6.49
N LEU A 263 20.24 -50.26 6.40
CA LEU A 263 19.76 -51.04 7.55
C LEU A 263 20.81 -51.13 8.67
N ALA A 264 22.08 -51.31 8.32
CA ALA A 264 23.16 -51.36 9.31
C ALA A 264 23.32 -50.03 10.07
N GLU A 265 23.11 -48.88 9.42
CA GLU A 265 23.07 -47.57 10.08
C GLU A 265 21.92 -47.47 11.10
N ILE A 266 20.73 -47.95 10.74
CA ILE A 266 19.58 -47.98 11.66
C ILE A 266 19.87 -48.90 12.85
N GLU A 267 20.46 -50.08 12.62
CA GLU A 267 20.85 -50.99 13.69
C GLU A 267 21.92 -50.40 14.62
N LEU A 268 22.86 -49.62 14.07
CA LEU A 268 23.87 -48.90 14.85
C LEU A 268 23.20 -47.92 15.82
N VAL A 269 22.27 -47.08 15.34
CA VAL A 269 21.52 -46.14 16.20
C VAL A 269 20.79 -46.88 17.32
N LEU A 270 20.18 -48.04 17.03
CA LEU A 270 19.53 -48.85 18.06
C LEU A 270 20.53 -49.39 19.11
N ASN A 271 21.73 -49.75 18.70
CA ASN A 271 22.79 -50.21 19.60
C ASN A 271 23.40 -49.08 20.42
N GLU A 272 23.53 -47.88 19.86
CA GLU A 272 23.93 -46.67 20.58
C GLU A 272 22.92 -46.33 21.67
N LEU A 273 21.61 -46.36 21.37
CA LEU A 273 20.56 -46.18 22.37
C LEU A 273 20.65 -47.21 23.50
N ARG A 274 20.86 -48.48 23.16
CA ARG A 274 21.06 -49.54 24.17
C ARG A 274 22.27 -49.26 25.04
N THR A 275 23.40 -48.90 24.45
CA THR A 275 24.65 -48.66 25.17
C THR A 275 24.54 -47.42 26.06
N ALA A 276 23.98 -46.32 25.55
CA ALA A 276 23.82 -45.06 26.27
C ALA A 276 22.96 -45.21 27.53
N PHE A 277 21.94 -46.06 27.49
CA PHE A 277 21.03 -46.31 28.61
C PHE A 277 21.29 -47.64 29.34
N ASN A 278 22.39 -48.33 29.01
CA ASN A 278 22.76 -49.65 29.55
C ASN A 278 21.60 -50.67 29.51
N LEU A 279 20.90 -50.72 28.39
CA LEU A 279 19.73 -51.59 28.19
C LEU A 279 20.15 -52.94 27.60
N PRO A 280 19.63 -54.06 28.11
CA PRO A 280 19.91 -55.37 27.56
C PRO A 280 19.22 -55.54 26.19
N ARG A 281 19.81 -56.37 25.32
CA ARG A 281 19.25 -56.66 23.98
C ARG A 281 17.87 -57.35 24.06
N LEU A 282 17.69 -58.14 25.11
CA LEU A 282 16.46 -58.81 25.49
C LEU A 282 16.14 -58.33 26.90
N ALA A 283 14.88 -58.06 27.22
CA ALA A 283 14.50 -57.40 28.47
C ALA A 283 15.10 -58.10 29.72
N ASP A 284 15.17 -59.43 29.72
CA ASP A 284 15.56 -60.20 30.92
C ASP A 284 16.32 -61.49 30.59
N GLY A 285 16.59 -61.77 29.31
CA GLY A 285 17.17 -63.04 28.85
C GLY A 285 16.23 -64.27 28.91
N ASP A 286 15.06 -64.16 29.55
CA ASP A 286 13.96 -65.14 29.51
C ASP A 286 12.78 -64.57 28.70
N ASN A 287 12.25 -65.36 27.76
CA ASN A 287 11.11 -64.98 26.90
C ASN A 287 9.75 -65.07 27.62
N ARG A 288 9.72 -65.51 28.88
CA ARG A 288 8.50 -65.57 29.69
C ARG A 288 8.22 -64.22 30.37
N PRO A 289 6.96 -63.73 30.35
CA PRO A 289 6.55 -62.59 31.16
C PRO A 289 6.87 -62.81 32.64
N GLU A 290 7.18 -61.74 33.36
CA GLU A 290 7.63 -61.76 34.75
C GLU A 290 6.70 -62.57 35.67
N TRP A 291 5.38 -62.41 35.55
CA TRP A 291 4.36 -63.13 36.34
C TRP A 291 4.24 -64.64 36.07
N LEU A 292 4.95 -65.15 35.06
CA LEU A 292 4.94 -66.57 34.67
C LEU A 292 6.25 -67.29 35.07
N ARG A 293 7.14 -66.60 35.79
CA ARG A 293 8.43 -67.14 36.23
C ARG A 293 8.31 -67.79 37.61
N GLU A 294 9.12 -68.82 37.84
CA GLU A 294 9.09 -69.61 39.09
C GLU A 294 9.52 -68.80 40.33
N ASP A 295 10.26 -67.72 40.13
CA ASP A 295 10.77 -66.80 41.13
C ASP A 295 9.91 -65.53 41.30
N PHE A 296 8.76 -65.46 40.63
CA PHE A 296 7.89 -64.28 40.73
C PHE A 296 7.17 -64.23 42.07
N GLU A 297 7.64 -63.35 42.95
CA GLU A 297 6.87 -62.90 44.11
C GLU A 297 6.03 -61.68 43.73
N GLY A 298 4.75 -61.91 43.41
CA GLY A 298 3.80 -60.83 43.19
C GLY A 298 3.66 -59.96 44.42
N LYS A 299 3.66 -58.64 44.25
CA LYS A 299 3.46 -57.69 45.35
C LYS A 299 2.14 -58.01 46.08
N ASP A 300 2.19 -58.16 47.40
CA ASP A 300 0.99 -58.40 48.20
C ASP A 300 0.19 -57.10 48.38
N TYR A 301 -0.85 -56.94 47.56
CA TYR A 301 -1.76 -55.79 47.61
C TYR A 301 -2.82 -55.91 48.73
N SER A 302 -2.78 -56.95 49.57
CA SER A 302 -3.80 -57.19 50.61
C SER A 302 -3.98 -56.01 51.56
N ALA A 303 -2.89 -55.35 51.96
CA ALA A 303 -2.95 -54.20 52.86
C ALA A 303 -3.62 -52.98 52.20
N GLU A 304 -3.25 -52.70 50.95
CA GLU A 304 -3.77 -51.58 50.15
C GLU A 304 -5.26 -51.80 49.81
N PHE A 305 -5.65 -53.04 49.48
CA PHE A 305 -7.04 -53.42 49.26
C PHE A 305 -7.89 -53.32 50.54
N ASN A 306 -7.35 -53.75 51.69
CA ASN A 306 -8.03 -53.66 52.98
C ASN A 306 -8.20 -52.20 53.46
N ALA A 307 -7.25 -51.31 53.15
CA ALA A 307 -7.39 -49.88 53.44
C ALA A 307 -8.54 -49.24 52.63
N ILE A 308 -8.72 -49.64 51.37
CA ILE A 308 -9.84 -49.21 50.53
C ILE A 308 -11.17 -49.70 51.12
N LEU A 309 -11.26 -50.97 51.54
CA LEU A 309 -12.47 -51.53 52.15
C LEU A 309 -12.87 -50.87 53.47
N LYS A 310 -11.88 -50.38 54.23
CA LYS A 310 -12.11 -49.70 55.52
C LYS A 310 -12.42 -48.21 55.37
N GLY A 311 -12.29 -47.64 54.17
CA GLY A 311 -12.50 -46.21 53.93
C GLY A 311 -11.39 -45.32 54.47
N ASP A 312 -10.22 -45.90 54.78
CA ASP A 312 -9.07 -45.17 55.36
C ASP A 312 -8.28 -44.37 54.30
N ASN A 313 -8.68 -44.42 53.03
CA ASN A 313 -8.09 -43.67 51.90
C ASN A 313 -8.92 -42.42 51.54
N GLN A 314 -9.29 -41.59 52.53
CA GLN A 314 -9.79 -40.21 52.32
C GLN A 314 -8.82 -39.19 52.91
#